data_AF-A0A378WTJ3-F1
#
_entry.id   AF-A0A378WTJ3-F1
#
_cell.length_a   1.000
_cell.length_b   1.000
_cell.length_c   1.000
_cell.angle_alpha   90.00
_cell.angle_beta   90.00
_cell.angle_gamma   90.00
#
_symmetry.space_group_name_H-M   'P 1'
#
loop_
_entity.id
_entity.type
_entity.pdbx_description
1 polymer ?
#
loop_
_entity_poly.entity_id
_entity_poly.type
_entity_poly.pdbx_seq_one_letter_code
_entity_poly.pdbx_strand_id
1 'polypeptide(L)' 'MRVIAENDYVVLHYRMSPAGDEPDIAIVDIWRLENGQIVEHWDVVQSVLQPDQIPNGMF' A
#
# COMPACT_ATOMS: atom_id res chain seq x y z
N MET A 1 -6.97 0.34 5.70
CA MET A 1 -6.47 1.21 4.62
C MET A 1 -6.34 2.61 5.17
N ARG A 2 -5.24 3.29 4.88
CA ARG A 2 -5.03 4.72 5.14
C ARG A 2 -4.76 5.42 3.82
N VAL A 3 -5.15 6.70 3.74
CA VAL A 3 -5.00 7.54 2.55
C VAL A 3 -4.37 8.86 2.97
N ILE A 4 -3.39 9.32 2.21
CA ILE A 4 -2.87 10.69 2.26
C ILE A 4 -3.01 11.26 0.86
N ALA A 5 -3.60 12.45 0.75
CA ALA A 5 -3.67 13.18 -0.51
C ALA A 5 -3.05 14.56 -0.29
N GLU A 6 -2.00 14.87 -1.04
CA GLU A 6 -1.25 16.12 -0.92
C GLU A 6 -0.75 16.56 -2.29
N ASN A 7 -1.09 17.80 -2.67
CA ASN A 7 -0.86 18.33 -4.02
C ASN A 7 -1.38 17.35 -5.09
N ASP A 8 -0.54 17.01 -6.05
CA ASP A 8 -0.86 16.10 -7.14
C ASP A 8 -0.66 14.62 -6.77
N TYR A 9 -0.36 14.31 -5.50
CA TYR A 9 -0.08 12.94 -5.07
C TYR A 9 -1.17 12.34 -4.19
N VAL A 10 -1.41 11.05 -4.39
CA VAL A 10 -2.21 10.20 -3.49
C VAL A 10 -1.37 9.02 -3.06
N VAL A 11 -1.29 8.78 -1.76
CA VAL A 11 -0.60 7.65 -1.16
C VAL A 11 -1.61 6.76 -0.42
N LEU A 12 -1.60 5.46 -0.74
CA LEU A 12 -2.37 4.46 -0.02
C LEU A 12 -1.44 3.52 0.73
N HIS A 13 -1.74 3.27 2.01
CA HIS A 13 -1.14 2.19 2.77
C HIS A 13 -2.23 1.18 3.15
N TYR A 14 -2.13 -0.03 2.63
CA TYR A 14 -3.17 -1.05 2.76
C TYR A 14 -2.62 -2.47 2.77
N ARG A 15 -3.45 -3.38 3.27
CA ARG A 15 -3.24 -4.82 3.24
C ARG A 15 -3.98 -5.38 2.03
N MET A 16 -3.31 -6.23 1.26
CA MET A 16 -3.91 -7.02 0.20
C MET A 16 -3.77 -8.50 0.55
N SER A 17 -4.86 -9.26 0.39
CA SER A 17 -4.86 -10.72 0.47
C SER A 17 -4.89 -11.27 -0.96
N PRO A 18 -3.80 -11.85 -1.47
CA PRO A 18 -3.78 -12.45 -2.79
C PRO A 18 -4.72 -13.66 -2.88
N ALA A 19 -5.01 -14.11 -4.10
CA ALA A 19 -5.81 -15.33 -4.29
C ALA A 19 -5.00 -16.58 -3.91
N GLY A 20 -5.69 -17.62 -3.43
CA GLY A 20 -5.06 -18.87 -3.02
C GLY A 20 -4.46 -18.80 -1.61
N ASP A 21 -3.42 -19.60 -1.36
CA ASP A 21 -2.75 -19.72 -0.05
C ASP A 21 -1.51 -18.82 0.06
N GLU A 22 -1.42 -17.75 -0.73
CA GLU A 22 -0.33 -16.79 -0.64
C GLU A 22 -0.47 -15.90 0.60
N PRO A 23 0.64 -15.53 1.27
CA PRO A 23 0.60 -14.63 2.41
C PRO A 23 0.04 -13.25 2.05
N ASP A 24 -0.64 -12.61 3.00
CA ASP A 24 -1.00 -11.20 2.89
C ASP A 24 0.24 -10.34 2.59
N ILE A 25 0.05 -9.24 1.86
CA ILE A 25 1.08 -8.24 1.59
C ILE A 25 0.64 -6.85 2.07
N ALA A 26 1.59 -6.08 2.58
CA ALA A 26 1.46 -4.65 2.81
C ALA A 26 1.95 -3.91 1.57
N ILE A 27 1.14 -2.98 1.10
CA ILE A 27 1.44 -2.18 -0.08
C ILE A 27 1.37 -0.70 0.32
N VAL A 28 2.39 0.04 -0.12
CA VAL A 28 2.32 1.50 -0.24
C VAL A 28 2.28 1.83 -1.72
N ASP A 29 1.11 2.26 -2.19
CA ASP A 29 0.97 2.80 -3.55
C ASP A 29 1.10 4.32 -3.51
N ILE A 30 1.80 4.87 -4.49
CA ILE A 30 1.97 6.30 -4.70
C ILE A 30 1.54 6.60 -6.13
N TRP A 31 0.53 7.47 -6.30
CA TRP A 31 0.12 7.97 -7.60
C TRP A 31 0.39 9.46 -7.70
N ARG A 32 0.80 9.91 -8.88
CA ARG A 32 0.75 11.31 -9.27
C ARG A 32 -0.35 11.53 -10.30
N LEU A 33 -1.12 12.59 -10.12
CA LEU A 33 -2.24 12.95 -10.97
C LEU A 33 -1.95 14.21 -11.76
N GLU A 34 -2.44 14.28 -12.99
CA GLU A 34 -2.55 15.51 -13.77
C GLU A 34 -3.92 15.55 -14.44
N ASN A 35 -4.61 16.69 -14.38
CA ASN A 35 -5.94 16.87 -14.98
C ASN A 35 -6.97 15.79 -14.58
N GLY A 36 -6.89 15.32 -13.32
CA GLY A 36 -7.76 14.28 -12.78
C GLY A 36 -7.46 12.86 -13.28
N GLN A 37 -6.34 12.64 -13.98
CA GLN A 37 -5.88 11.34 -14.46
C GLN A 37 -4.62 10.92 -13.73
N ILE A 38 -4.45 9.61 -13.50
CA ILE A 38 -3.20 9.05 -13.00
C ILE A 38 -2.19 9.06 -14.16
N VAL A 39 -1.09 9.77 -13.98
CA VAL A 39 0.00 9.87 -14.98
C VAL A 39 1.27 9.17 -14.55
N GLU A 40 1.36 8.78 -13.27
CA GLU A 40 2.52 8.10 -12.71
C GLU A 40 2.10 7.21 -11.54
N HIS A 41 2.74 6.05 -11.40
CA HIS A 41 2.48 5.08 -10.35
C HIS A 41 3.79 4.42 -9.91
N TRP A 42 3.97 4.31 -8.59
CA TRP A 42 4.98 3.49 -7.96
C TRP A 42 4.36 2.71 -6.81
N ASP A 43 4.95 1.56 -6.51
CA ASP A 43 4.60 0.78 -5.34
C ASP A 43 5.85 0.37 -4.54
N VAL A 44 5.58 0.07 -3.27
CA VAL A 44 6.46 -0.76 -2.44
C VAL A 44 5.60 -1.87 -1.87
N VAL A 45 6.04 -3.11 -2.09
CA VAL A 45 5.33 -4.31 -1.69
C VAL A 45 6.17 -5.12 -0.71
N GLN A 46 5.58 -5.52 0.42
CA GLN A 46 6.23 -6.34 1.43
C GLN A 46 5.29 -7.42 1.96
N SER A 47 5.77 -8.66 2.10
CA SER A 47 5.02 -9.73 2.76
C SER A 47 4.74 -9.40 4.23
N VAL A 48 3.51 -9.70 4.68
CA VAL A 48 3.13 -9.57 6.09
C VAL A 48 3.87 -10.62 6.93
N LEU A 49 4.65 -10.13 7.89
CA LEU A 49 5.37 -10.98 8.85
C LEU A 49 4.42 -11.55 9.90
N GLN A 50 4.86 -12.61 10.58
CA GLN A 50 4.06 -13.21 11.65
C GLN A 50 3.92 -12.24 12.84
N PRO A 51 2.78 -12.25 13.56
CA PRO A 51 2.50 -11.26 14.61
C PRO A 51 3.57 -11.16 15.71
N ASP A 52 4.25 -12.26 16.03
CA ASP A 52 5.35 -12.32 17.01
C ASP A 52 6.62 -11.57 16.56
N GLN A 53 6.79 -11.35 15.25
CA GLN A 53 7.91 -10.61 14.67
C GLN A 53 7.66 -9.09 14.60
N ILE A 54 6.40 -8.66 14.73
CA ILE A 54 5.95 -7.27 14.55
C ILE A 54 4.99 -6.87 15.69
N PRO A 55 5.50 -6.59 16.90
CA PRO A 55 4.69 -6.38 18.09
C PRO A 55 3.73 -5.17 18.01
N ASN A 56 4.03 -4.21 17.14
CA ASN A 56 3.18 -3.04 16.90
C ASN A 56 2.29 -3.19 15.65
N GLY A 57 2.34 -4.33 14.97
CA GLY A 57 1.74 -4.52 13.65
C GLY A 57 2.44 -3.73 12.55
N MET A 58 2.05 -4.00 11.30
CA MET A 58 2.50 -3.22 10.13
C MET A 58 1.48 -2.17 9.68
N PHE A 59 0.27 -2.20 10.24
CA PHE A 59 -0.83 -1.32 9.88
C PHE A 59 -1.28 -0.57 11.12
#